data_AF-A0A2E2HIE2-F1
#
_entry.id   AF-A0A2E2HIE2-F1
#
_cell.length_a   1.000
_cell.length_b   1.000
_cell.length_c   1.000
_cell.angle_alpha   90.00
_cell.angle_beta   90.00
_cell.angle_gamma   90.00
#
_symmetry.space_group_name_H-M   'P 1'
#
loop_
_entity.id
_entity.type
_entity.pdbx_description
1 polymer ?
#
loop_
_entity_poly.entity_id
_entity_poly.type
_entity_poly.pdbx_seq_one_letter_code
_entity_poly.pdbx_strand_id
1 'polypeptide(L)'
;MGIIELDAYVLFVSGKDRFTFLDGLSTNKVDGTCSTVLTTTKAKIIDVVDVIEVGDNIAVVGHGPYKENVLNHLQPRILQQDVTIRDISSINNVYVSTHPVKERDGLTITKSYLGYVVVTSIKQPLEPTLDEAEFTDYRVANLIPFQGHEITPKVHPYNCGLTHLVHESKGCYIGQEILTRMRSRGKMGKQLVRVAPDSDDATSIGSEFALAIRRISSINESSI
;
A
#
# COMPACT_ATOMS: atom_id res chain seq x y z
N MET A 1 -14.43 -15.66 -5.80
CA MET A 1 -14.33 -14.68 -4.70
C MET A 1 -13.35 -15.25 -3.71
N GLY A 2 -12.14 -14.70 -3.65
CA GLY A 2 -11.12 -15.14 -2.72
C GLY A 2 -10.92 -14.10 -1.62
N ILE A 3 -10.82 -14.53 -0.36
CA ILE A 3 -10.54 -13.68 0.81
C ILE A 3 -9.33 -14.25 1.54
N ILE A 4 -8.37 -13.40 1.88
CA ILE A 4 -7.20 -13.75 2.71
C ILE A 4 -7.12 -12.81 3.91
N GLU A 5 -6.71 -13.31 5.07
CA GLU A 5 -6.37 -12.48 6.23
C GLU A 5 -4.93 -11.97 6.11
N LEU A 6 -4.70 -10.71 6.43
CA LEU A 6 -3.37 -10.09 6.35
C LEU A 6 -2.78 -9.87 7.75
N ASP A 7 -1.45 -10.04 7.86
CA ASP A 7 -0.68 -9.44 8.94
C ASP A 7 -0.60 -7.92 8.72
N ALA A 8 -1.55 -7.21 9.33
CA ALA A 8 -1.77 -5.79 9.14
C ALA A 8 -1.93 -5.08 10.48
N TYR A 9 -1.61 -3.79 10.50
CA TYR A 9 -1.96 -2.91 11.61
C TYR A 9 -3.12 -2.01 11.22
N VAL A 10 -3.86 -1.51 12.23
CA VAL A 10 -4.91 -0.51 12.07
C VAL A 10 -4.66 0.63 13.05
N LEU A 11 -4.34 1.82 12.52
CA LEU A 11 -4.21 3.04 13.32
C LEU A 11 -5.47 3.90 13.15
N PHE A 12 -6.12 4.24 14.25
CA PHE A 12 -7.24 5.17 14.26
C PHE A 12 -6.72 6.59 14.44
N VAL A 13 -6.98 7.45 13.47
CA VAL A 13 -6.54 8.84 13.45
C VAL A 13 -7.74 9.77 13.56
N SER A 14 -7.68 10.67 14.54
CA SER A 14 -8.74 11.61 14.89
C SER A 14 -8.21 13.04 14.90
N GLY A 15 -9.11 14.02 14.83
CA GLY A 15 -8.79 15.45 14.88
C GLY A 15 -9.05 16.16 13.55
N LYS A 16 -9.08 17.50 13.59
CA LYS A 16 -9.46 18.33 12.43
C LYS A 16 -8.44 18.28 11.30
N ASP A 17 -7.17 18.10 11.63
CA ASP A 17 -6.07 18.16 10.66
C ASP A 17 -5.71 16.79 10.06
N ARG A 18 -6.45 15.72 10.40
CA ARG A 18 -6.12 14.32 10.04
C ARG A 18 -5.81 14.09 8.55
N PHE A 19 -6.58 14.71 7.64
CA PHE A 19 -6.37 14.59 6.20
C PHE A 19 -5.13 15.36 5.76
N THR A 20 -5.05 16.65 6.09
CA THR A 20 -3.89 17.49 5.78
C THR A 20 -2.59 16.92 6.33
N PHE A 21 -2.63 16.33 7.53
CA PHE A 21 -1.51 15.63 8.16
C PHE A 21 -1.03 14.46 7.31
N LEU A 22 -1.90 13.52 6.93
CA LEU A 22 -1.50 12.38 6.10
C LEU A 22 -1.17 12.79 4.66
N ASP A 23 -1.84 13.81 4.13
CA ASP A 23 -1.54 14.36 2.81
C ASP A 23 -0.11 14.91 2.79
N GLY A 24 0.31 15.68 3.79
CA GLY A 24 1.68 16.21 3.87
C GLY A 24 2.78 15.14 4.07
N LEU A 25 2.42 13.92 4.46
CA LEU A 25 3.36 12.85 4.78
C LEU A 25 3.38 11.71 3.76
N SER A 26 2.50 11.77 2.76
CA SER A 26 2.32 10.68 1.81
C SER A 26 2.28 11.16 0.36
N THR A 27 2.52 10.23 -0.55
CA THR A 27 2.75 10.51 -1.97
C THR A 27 1.47 10.73 -2.77
N ASN A 28 0.33 10.19 -2.34
CA ASN A 28 -0.96 10.36 -3.01
C ASN A 28 -1.77 11.51 -2.38
N LYS A 29 -2.74 12.07 -3.10
CA LYS A 29 -3.65 13.08 -2.55
C LYS A 29 -4.62 12.42 -1.56
N VAL A 30 -4.64 12.89 -0.31
CA VAL A 30 -5.44 12.32 0.78
C VAL A 30 -6.53 13.32 1.18
N ASP A 31 -7.62 13.34 0.42
CA ASP A 31 -8.84 14.12 0.68
C ASP A 31 -10.08 13.24 0.92
N GLY A 32 -9.85 11.93 1.11
CA GLY A 32 -10.84 10.92 1.39
C GLY A 32 -10.20 9.53 1.43
N THR A 33 -11.01 8.50 1.25
CA THR A 33 -10.55 7.11 1.21
C THR A 33 -9.63 6.83 0.00
N CYS A 34 -8.39 6.40 0.23
CA CYS A 34 -7.41 6.11 -0.83
C CYS A 34 -6.22 5.25 -0.34
N SER A 35 -5.51 4.61 -1.28
CA SER A 35 -4.18 4.05 -1.03
C SER A 35 -3.10 5.11 -1.25
N THR A 36 -2.06 5.12 -0.42
CA THR A 36 -0.94 6.07 -0.52
C THR A 36 0.37 5.47 0.00
N VAL A 37 1.50 6.01 -0.45
CA VAL A 37 2.82 5.56 0.01
C VAL A 37 3.42 6.57 0.99
N LEU A 38 3.84 6.09 2.16
CA LEU A 38 4.65 6.87 3.12
C LEU A 38 6.12 6.74 2.75
N THR A 39 6.81 7.87 2.68
CA THR A 39 8.21 7.91 2.22
C THR A 39 9.14 8.65 3.18
N THR A 40 10.39 8.21 3.21
CA THR A 40 11.48 8.95 3.85
C THR A 40 11.87 10.19 3.04
N THR A 41 12.69 11.07 3.61
CA THR A 41 13.27 12.22 2.88
C THR A 41 14.11 11.81 1.67
N LYS A 42 14.61 10.56 1.65
CA LYS A 42 15.31 9.95 0.51
C LYS A 42 14.37 9.27 -0.49
N ALA A 43 13.05 9.51 -0.37
CA ALA A 43 11.99 8.89 -1.17
C ALA A 43 11.97 7.35 -1.14
N LYS A 44 12.52 6.75 -0.09
CA LYS A 44 12.40 5.30 0.17
C LYS A 44 11.10 5.00 0.88
N ILE A 45 10.47 3.88 0.52
CA ILE A 45 9.19 3.46 1.07
C ILE A 45 9.34 3.11 2.54
N ILE A 46 8.43 3.63 3.36
CA ILE A 46 8.25 3.23 4.77
C ILE A 46 7.18 2.15 4.81
N ASP A 47 6.01 2.45 4.24
CA ASP A 47 4.94 1.49 3.99
C ASP A 47 4.00 2.04 2.88
N VAL A 48 3.18 1.16 2.31
CA VAL A 48 1.98 1.52 1.54
C VAL A 48 0.77 1.29 2.41
N VAL A 49 -0.04 2.33 2.57
CA VAL A 49 -1.16 2.33 3.50
C VAL A 49 -2.46 2.66 2.80
N ASP A 50 -3.54 2.07 3.28
CA ASP A 50 -4.90 2.45 2.94
C ASP A 50 -5.45 3.40 4.00
N VAL A 51 -5.83 4.60 3.58
CA VAL A 51 -6.54 5.58 4.39
C VAL A 51 -8.03 5.37 4.14
N ILE A 52 -8.80 5.12 5.20
CA ILE A 52 -10.21 4.75 5.13
C ILE A 52 -11.02 5.69 5.99
N GLU A 53 -12.03 6.33 5.43
CA GLU A 53 -12.94 7.20 6.18
C GLU A 53 -13.87 6.37 7.08
N VAL A 54 -13.93 6.75 8.36
CA VAL A 54 -14.77 6.10 9.37
C VAL A 54 -15.47 7.19 10.18
N GLY A 55 -16.66 7.59 9.70
CA GLY A 55 -17.38 8.74 10.25
C GLY A 55 -16.53 10.02 10.13
N ASP A 56 -16.34 10.72 11.25
CA ASP A 56 -15.50 11.94 11.31
C ASP A 56 -14.00 11.66 11.49
N ASN A 57 -13.58 10.41 11.42
CA ASN A 57 -12.19 9.98 11.64
C ASN A 57 -11.68 9.20 10.43
N ILE A 58 -10.42 8.78 10.49
CA ILE A 58 -9.84 7.89 9.48
C ILE A 58 -9.14 6.71 10.14
N ALA A 59 -9.23 5.55 9.52
CA ALA A 59 -8.40 4.40 9.81
C ALA A 59 -7.26 4.33 8.79
N VAL A 60 -6.03 4.11 9.27
CA VAL A 60 -4.86 3.86 8.43
C VAL A 60 -4.47 2.40 8.59
N VAL A 61 -4.61 1.64 7.50
CA VAL A 61 -4.31 0.22 7.43
C VAL A 61 -3.01 0.03 6.66
N GLY A 62 -2.07 -0.72 7.22
CA GLY A 62 -0.79 -1.02 6.57
C GLY A 62 -0.27 -2.38 6.98
N HIS A 63 0.98 -2.69 6.63
CA HIS A 63 1.56 -4.01 6.87
C HIS A 63 2.13 -4.13 8.29
N GLY A 64 1.70 -5.15 9.03
CA GLY A 64 2.01 -5.36 10.46
C GLY A 64 3.49 -5.17 10.81
N PRO A 65 4.42 -5.85 10.11
CA PRO A 65 5.86 -5.71 10.32
C PRO A 65 6.42 -4.28 10.18
N TYR A 66 5.72 -3.36 9.50
CA TYR A 66 6.15 -1.98 9.29
C TYR A 66 5.49 -0.97 10.24
N LYS A 67 4.60 -1.43 11.13
CA LYS A 67 3.87 -0.58 12.07
C LYS A 67 4.77 0.39 12.85
N GLU A 68 5.85 -0.13 13.46
CA GLU A 68 6.77 0.70 14.25
C GLU A 68 7.48 1.75 13.40
N ASN A 69 7.85 1.43 12.16
CA ASN A 69 8.45 2.40 11.24
C ASN A 69 7.46 3.52 10.90
N VAL A 70 6.18 3.16 10.72
CA VAL A 70 5.10 4.11 10.45
C VAL A 70 4.82 4.99 11.67
N LEU A 71 4.71 4.43 12.87
CA LEU A 71 4.51 5.22 14.10
C LEU A 71 5.68 6.19 14.34
N ASN A 72 6.92 5.74 14.18
CA ASN A 72 8.11 6.59 14.26
C ASN A 72 8.14 7.68 13.18
N HIS A 73 7.49 7.45 12.04
CA HIS A 73 7.31 8.45 11.01
C HIS A 73 6.19 9.45 11.35
N LEU A 74 5.05 9.00 11.86
CA LEU A 74 3.90 9.87 12.09
C LEU A 74 4.00 10.65 13.40
N GLN A 75 4.32 9.99 14.52
CA GLN A 75 4.20 10.57 15.86
C GLN A 75 5.01 11.86 16.07
N PRO A 76 6.29 11.96 15.65
CA PRO A 76 7.07 13.19 15.87
C PRO A 76 6.52 14.41 15.12
N ARG A 77 5.65 14.17 14.12
CA ARG A 77 5.14 15.20 13.21
C ARG A 77 3.77 15.73 13.63
N ILE A 78 3.17 15.16 14.67
CA ILE A 78 1.89 15.61 15.23
C ILE A 78 2.01 16.98 15.94
N LEU A 79 3.24 17.39 16.31
CA LEU A 79 3.47 18.64 17.05
C LEU A 79 2.76 19.83 16.38
N GLN A 80 1.93 20.52 17.17
CA GLN A 80 1.13 21.69 16.76
C GLN A 80 0.00 21.40 15.75
N GLN A 81 -0.39 20.14 15.57
CA GLN A 81 -1.53 19.73 14.74
C GLN A 81 -2.63 19.14 15.62
N ASP A 82 -3.89 19.36 15.26
CA ASP A 82 -5.04 18.70 15.88
C ASP A 82 -5.19 17.29 15.30
N VAL A 83 -4.30 16.40 15.74
CA VAL A 83 -4.25 14.99 15.34
C VAL A 83 -3.96 14.10 16.54
N THR A 84 -4.71 13.02 16.70
CA THR A 84 -4.42 11.93 17.65
C THR A 84 -4.36 10.61 16.89
N ILE A 85 -3.35 9.78 17.19
CA ILE A 85 -3.19 8.44 16.60
C ILE A 85 -3.32 7.41 17.71
N ARG A 86 -4.19 6.42 17.53
CA ARG A 86 -4.35 5.26 18.43
C ARG A 86 -4.16 3.97 17.66
N ASP A 87 -3.36 3.06 18.18
CA ASP A 87 -3.27 1.69 17.65
C ASP A 87 -4.51 0.89 18.10
N ILE A 88 -5.29 0.43 17.13
CA ILE A 88 -6.48 -0.41 17.35
C ILE A 88 -6.33 -1.78 16.66
N SER A 89 -5.10 -2.18 16.33
CA SER A 89 -4.83 -3.46 15.65
C SER A 89 -5.27 -4.66 16.50
N SER A 90 -5.18 -4.59 17.83
CA SER A 90 -5.53 -5.70 18.72
C SER A 90 -7.02 -6.03 18.80
N ILE A 91 -7.89 -5.18 18.23
CA ILE A 91 -9.34 -5.37 18.25
C ILE A 91 -9.94 -5.49 16.84
N ASN A 92 -9.12 -5.45 15.79
CA ASN A 92 -9.54 -5.55 14.41
C ASN A 92 -8.72 -6.59 13.64
N ASN A 93 -9.37 -7.31 12.75
CA ASN A 93 -8.74 -8.12 11.72
C ASN A 93 -8.83 -7.38 10.39
N VAL A 94 -7.85 -7.62 9.51
CA VAL A 94 -7.79 -7.04 8.18
C VAL A 94 -7.71 -8.16 7.16
N TYR A 95 -8.58 -8.09 6.17
CA TYR A 95 -8.63 -9.03 5.07
C TYR A 95 -8.48 -8.30 3.75
N VAL A 96 -8.05 -9.02 2.72
CA VAL A 96 -8.18 -8.59 1.33
C VAL A 96 -9.09 -9.55 0.59
N SER A 97 -10.07 -9.01 -0.10
CA SER A 97 -10.84 -9.75 -1.10
C SER A 97 -10.40 -9.37 -2.51
N THR A 98 -10.24 -10.39 -3.35
CA THR A 98 -9.91 -10.23 -4.77
C THR A 98 -11.12 -9.80 -5.61
N HIS A 99 -12.31 -9.72 -5.00
CA HIS A 99 -13.58 -9.38 -5.65
C HIS A 99 -14.39 -8.42 -4.76
N PRO A 100 -15.36 -7.67 -5.32
CA PRO A 100 -16.24 -6.82 -4.52
C PRO A 100 -16.94 -7.62 -3.41
N VAL A 101 -16.84 -7.14 -2.18
CA VAL A 101 -17.50 -7.73 -1.00
C VAL A 101 -18.84 -7.05 -0.79
N LYS A 102 -19.88 -7.81 -0.50
CA LYS A 102 -21.20 -7.24 -0.17
C LYS A 102 -21.12 -6.53 1.18
N GLU A 103 -21.59 -5.29 1.22
CA GLU A 103 -21.73 -4.52 2.46
C GLU A 103 -22.60 -5.27 3.46
N ARG A 104 -22.15 -5.27 4.73
CA ARG A 104 -22.85 -5.84 5.88
C ARG A 104 -22.46 -5.05 7.13
N ASP A 105 -23.34 -5.06 8.13
CA ASP A 105 -23.05 -4.43 9.42
C ASP A 105 -21.76 -4.98 10.03
N GLY A 106 -20.90 -4.07 10.51
CA GLY A 106 -19.62 -4.41 11.14
C GLY A 106 -18.45 -4.61 10.19
N LEU A 107 -18.65 -4.45 8.87
CA LEU A 107 -17.56 -4.45 7.88
C LEU A 107 -17.23 -3.03 7.43
N THR A 108 -15.96 -2.66 7.49
CA THR A 108 -15.44 -1.49 6.79
C THR A 108 -14.75 -1.98 5.53
N ILE A 109 -15.32 -1.69 4.36
CA ILE A 109 -14.82 -2.16 3.06
C ILE A 109 -14.30 -0.97 2.26
N THR A 110 -13.11 -1.09 1.69
CA THR A 110 -12.55 -0.08 0.80
C THR A 110 -11.88 -0.72 -0.42
N LYS A 111 -11.90 -0.02 -1.55
CA LYS A 111 -11.09 -0.40 -2.70
C LYS A 111 -9.65 0.08 -2.49
N SER A 112 -8.70 -0.83 -2.63
CA SER A 112 -7.26 -0.64 -2.47
C SER A 112 -6.53 -1.03 -3.76
N TYR A 113 -5.24 -0.72 -3.84
CA TYR A 113 -4.35 -1.26 -4.86
C TYR A 113 -4.23 -2.80 -4.82
N LEU A 114 -4.52 -3.43 -3.65
CA LEU A 114 -4.50 -4.88 -3.45
C LEU A 114 -5.81 -5.60 -3.82
N GLY A 115 -6.88 -4.85 -4.17
CA GLY A 115 -8.23 -5.39 -4.31
C GLY A 115 -9.22 -4.66 -3.40
N TYR A 116 -9.90 -5.39 -2.52
CA TYR A 116 -10.82 -4.81 -1.54
C TYR A 116 -10.32 -5.10 -0.13
N VAL A 117 -9.85 -4.09 0.58
CA VAL A 117 -9.50 -4.22 1.99
C VAL A 117 -10.79 -4.24 2.82
N VAL A 118 -10.88 -5.22 3.71
CA VAL A 118 -12.01 -5.39 4.62
C VAL A 118 -11.49 -5.41 6.04
N VAL A 119 -11.90 -4.45 6.85
CA VAL A 119 -11.58 -4.39 8.28
C VAL A 119 -12.80 -4.85 9.07
N THR A 120 -12.60 -5.79 9.99
CA THR A 120 -13.66 -6.32 10.87
C THR A 120 -13.20 -6.32 12.31
N SER A 121 -14.13 -6.37 13.26
CA SER A 121 -13.77 -6.62 14.65
C SER A 121 -13.30 -8.06 14.83
N ILE A 122 -12.33 -8.30 15.72
CA ILE A 122 -11.90 -9.66 16.12
C ILE A 122 -13.06 -10.53 16.64
N LYS A 123 -14.18 -9.91 17.07
CA LYS A 123 -15.39 -10.60 17.54
C LYS A 123 -16.24 -11.16 16.39
N GLN A 124 -16.00 -10.70 15.16
CA GLN A 124 -16.72 -11.06 13.95
C GLN A 124 -15.69 -11.27 12.82
N PRO A 125 -14.85 -12.32 12.92
CA PRO A 125 -13.86 -12.62 11.88
C PRO A 125 -14.56 -13.05 10.59
N LEU A 126 -13.85 -12.87 9.48
CA LEU A 126 -14.22 -13.48 8.21
C LEU A 126 -13.48 -14.81 8.07
N GLU A 127 -14.10 -15.76 7.39
CA GLU A 127 -13.46 -17.01 7.00
C GLU A 127 -12.60 -16.78 5.76
N PRO A 128 -11.27 -16.94 5.84
CA PRO A 128 -10.40 -16.90 4.67
C PRO A 128 -10.75 -18.05 3.72
N THR A 129 -10.73 -17.77 2.43
CA THR A 129 -10.97 -18.74 1.37
C THR A 129 -9.80 -18.85 0.39
N LEU A 130 -8.75 -18.06 0.60
CA LEU A 130 -7.48 -18.15 -0.13
C LEU A 130 -6.37 -18.49 0.84
N ASP A 131 -5.43 -19.30 0.37
CA ASP A 131 -4.13 -19.41 1.00
C ASP A 131 -3.10 -18.40 0.43
N GLU A 132 -1.89 -18.39 0.99
CA GLU A 132 -0.81 -17.48 0.57
C GLU A 132 -0.35 -17.71 -0.87
N ALA A 133 -0.43 -18.95 -1.37
CA ALA A 133 -0.01 -19.30 -2.73
C ALA A 133 -1.03 -18.79 -3.74
N GLU A 134 -2.32 -19.04 -3.51
CA GLU A 134 -3.42 -18.53 -4.34
C GLU A 134 -3.47 -16.99 -4.33
N PHE A 135 -3.19 -16.37 -3.17
CA PHE A 135 -3.07 -14.91 -3.11
C PHE A 135 -1.86 -14.40 -3.89
N THR A 136 -0.73 -15.10 -3.84
CA THR A 136 0.45 -14.77 -4.65
C THR A 136 0.15 -14.90 -6.15
N ASP A 137 -0.54 -15.95 -6.57
CA ASP A 137 -1.00 -16.11 -7.96
C ASP A 137 -1.85 -14.92 -8.42
N TYR A 138 -2.83 -14.53 -7.60
CA TYR A 138 -3.64 -13.34 -7.87
C TYR A 138 -2.79 -12.09 -8.02
N ARG A 139 -1.87 -11.83 -7.08
CA ARG A 139 -1.03 -10.63 -7.11
C ARG A 139 -0.15 -10.58 -8.35
N VAL A 140 0.53 -11.69 -8.64
CA VAL A 140 1.46 -11.78 -9.76
C VAL A 140 0.72 -11.65 -11.09
N ALA A 141 -0.42 -12.32 -11.25
CA ALA A 141 -1.24 -12.24 -12.47
C ALA A 141 -1.69 -10.80 -12.76
N ASN A 142 -1.93 -10.00 -11.70
CA ASN A 142 -2.40 -8.62 -11.79
C ASN A 142 -1.30 -7.55 -11.64
N LEU A 143 -0.01 -7.92 -11.64
CA LEU A 143 1.11 -6.98 -11.46
C LEU A 143 1.02 -6.16 -10.15
N ILE A 144 0.52 -6.78 -9.07
CA ILE A 144 0.32 -6.14 -7.78
C ILE A 144 1.53 -6.42 -6.87
N PRO A 145 2.32 -5.40 -6.51
CA PRO A 145 3.44 -5.55 -5.57
C PRO A 145 2.94 -5.79 -4.14
N PHE A 146 3.75 -6.44 -3.29
CA PHE A 146 3.40 -6.63 -1.87
C PHE A 146 4.53 -6.26 -0.91
N GLN A 147 4.17 -5.85 0.31
CA GLN A 147 5.12 -5.60 1.38
C GLN A 147 5.93 -6.86 1.72
N GLY A 148 7.21 -6.68 2.05
CA GLY A 148 8.14 -7.79 2.27
C GLY A 148 8.73 -8.40 1.00
N HIS A 149 8.10 -8.21 -0.16
CA HIS A 149 8.56 -8.69 -1.46
C HIS A 149 9.05 -7.53 -2.35
N GLU A 150 8.19 -6.99 -3.19
CA GLU A 150 8.52 -5.90 -4.11
C GLU A 150 8.53 -4.53 -3.42
N ILE A 151 7.68 -4.36 -2.40
CA ILE A 151 7.59 -3.14 -1.60
C ILE A 151 8.54 -3.28 -0.42
N THR A 152 9.70 -2.63 -0.53
CA THR A 152 10.73 -2.65 0.53
C THR A 152 11.35 -1.27 0.73
N PRO A 153 12.01 -1.03 1.88
CA PRO A 153 12.75 0.21 2.12
C PRO A 153 13.92 0.47 1.15
N LYS A 154 14.27 -0.50 0.30
CA LYS A 154 15.38 -0.38 -0.66
C LYS A 154 14.95 0.25 -1.98
N VAL A 155 13.65 0.24 -2.30
CA VAL A 155 13.11 0.71 -3.59
C VAL A 155 12.39 2.06 -3.46
N HIS A 156 12.14 2.72 -4.58
CA HIS A 156 11.26 3.88 -4.69
C HIS A 156 9.89 3.45 -5.23
N PRO A 157 8.80 4.20 -4.94
CA PRO A 157 7.46 3.90 -5.46
C PRO A 157 7.41 3.61 -6.96
N TYR A 158 8.11 4.41 -7.78
CA TYR A 158 8.17 4.20 -9.23
C TYR A 158 8.85 2.90 -9.68
N ASN A 159 9.67 2.28 -8.81
CA ASN A 159 10.39 1.06 -9.16
C ASN A 159 9.58 -0.21 -8.94
N CYS A 160 8.59 -0.17 -8.06
CA CYS A 160 7.85 -1.35 -7.61
C CYS A 160 6.36 -1.27 -7.96
N GLY A 161 5.99 -0.61 -9.06
CA GLY A 161 4.60 -0.62 -9.56
C GLY A 161 3.65 0.39 -8.90
N LEU A 162 4.13 1.25 -7.99
CA LEU A 162 3.28 2.18 -7.22
C LEU A 162 3.18 3.58 -7.85
N THR A 163 3.52 3.73 -9.13
CA THR A 163 3.46 5.03 -9.83
C THR A 163 2.09 5.69 -9.73
N HIS A 164 1.02 4.90 -9.80
CA HIS A 164 -0.37 5.37 -9.71
C HIS A 164 -0.76 5.88 -8.31
N LEU A 165 0.05 5.62 -7.29
CA LEU A 165 -0.13 6.14 -5.93
C LEU A 165 0.72 7.40 -5.66
N VAL A 166 1.43 7.93 -6.66
CA VAL A 166 2.20 9.17 -6.53
C VAL A 166 1.49 10.28 -7.28
N HIS A 167 0.83 11.17 -6.55
CA HIS A 167 0.09 12.27 -7.15
C HIS A 167 1.06 13.33 -7.67
N GLU A 168 0.87 13.72 -8.93
CA GLU A 168 1.84 14.51 -9.68
C GLU A 168 1.86 15.99 -9.31
N SER A 169 0.69 16.52 -8.94
CA SER A 169 0.43 17.95 -8.76
C SER A 169 -0.12 18.29 -7.37
N LYS A 170 0.10 17.42 -6.37
CA LYS A 170 -0.34 17.70 -4.99
C LYS A 170 0.65 18.61 -4.27
N GLY A 171 0.24 19.08 -3.09
CA GLY A 171 1.08 19.86 -2.18
C GLY A 171 2.36 19.12 -1.76
N CYS A 172 3.23 19.84 -1.04
CA CYS A 172 4.51 19.31 -0.61
C CYS A 172 4.36 18.08 0.28
N TYR A 173 5.15 17.04 0.01
CA TYR A 173 5.25 15.85 0.86
C TYR A 173 6.69 15.35 1.00
N ILE A 174 6.93 14.49 2.00
CA ILE A 174 8.28 14.01 2.34
C ILE A 174 8.85 13.14 1.21
N GLY A 175 9.98 13.57 0.62
CA GLY A 175 10.65 12.85 -0.46
C GLY A 175 10.20 13.26 -1.88
N GLN A 176 9.27 14.20 -2.01
CA GLN A 176 8.74 14.68 -3.30
C GLN A 176 9.83 15.18 -4.26
N GLU A 177 10.84 15.90 -3.77
CA GLU A 177 11.91 16.45 -4.61
C GLU A 177 12.65 15.36 -5.41
N ILE A 178 12.92 14.22 -4.77
CA ILE A 178 13.59 13.09 -5.41
C ILE A 178 12.66 12.42 -6.42
N LEU A 179 11.40 12.17 -6.06
CA LEU A 179 10.43 11.55 -6.98
C LEU A 179 10.19 12.45 -8.22
N THR A 180 10.04 13.75 -8.01
CA THR A 180 9.86 14.72 -9.10
C THR A 180 11.08 14.73 -10.03
N ARG A 181 12.30 14.69 -9.49
CA ARG A 181 13.55 14.60 -10.27
C ARG A 181 13.69 13.30 -11.04
N MET A 182 13.29 12.16 -10.45
CA MET A 182 13.31 10.86 -11.12
C MET A 182 12.41 10.88 -12.35
N ARG A 183 11.20 11.45 -12.19
CA ARG A 183 10.21 11.58 -13.25
C ARG A 183 10.65 12.52 -14.36
N SER A 184 11.08 13.74 -14.02
CA SER A 184 11.45 14.76 -15.03
C SER A 184 12.63 14.36 -15.91
N ARG A 185 13.53 13.52 -15.39
CA ARG A 185 14.69 13.01 -16.13
C ARG A 185 14.41 11.74 -16.94
N GLY A 186 13.18 11.21 -16.89
CA GLY A 186 12.86 9.90 -17.48
C GLY A 186 13.66 8.73 -16.88
N LYS A 187 14.29 8.94 -15.70
CA LYS A 187 15.16 7.97 -15.04
C LYS A 187 14.40 7.22 -13.95
N MET A 188 13.27 6.62 -14.33
CA MET A 188 12.55 5.73 -13.41
C MET A 188 13.39 4.48 -13.09
N GLY A 189 14.28 4.06 -13.99
CA GLY A 189 15.28 3.04 -13.69
C GLY A 189 14.72 1.63 -13.80
N LYS A 190 14.72 0.88 -12.69
CA LYS A 190 14.08 -0.44 -12.64
C LYS A 190 12.56 -0.28 -12.51
N GLN A 191 11.79 -1.25 -12.99
CA GLN A 191 10.34 -1.28 -12.89
C GLN A 191 9.88 -2.69 -12.52
N LEU A 192 8.70 -2.75 -11.91
CA LEU A 192 8.00 -4.00 -11.65
C LEU A 192 7.55 -4.59 -12.98
N VAL A 193 7.89 -5.86 -13.21
CA VAL A 193 7.53 -6.60 -14.42
C VAL A 193 7.06 -8.00 -14.04
N ARG A 194 6.27 -8.59 -14.94
CA ARG A 194 5.90 -10.00 -14.90
C ARG A 194 6.91 -10.79 -15.71
N VAL A 195 7.38 -11.91 -15.17
CA VAL A 195 8.42 -12.77 -15.74
C VAL A 195 8.02 -14.24 -15.62
N ALA A 196 8.81 -15.14 -16.22
CA ALA A 196 8.60 -16.58 -16.06
C ALA A 196 8.83 -17.03 -14.60
N PRO A 197 8.10 -18.02 -14.08
CA PRO A 197 8.25 -18.51 -12.70
C PRO A 197 9.67 -18.98 -12.32
N ASP A 198 10.44 -19.47 -13.29
CA ASP A 198 11.78 -20.02 -13.12
C ASP A 198 12.90 -18.96 -13.20
N SER A 199 12.56 -17.68 -13.20
CA SER A 199 13.54 -16.62 -13.37
C SER A 199 14.35 -16.33 -12.10
N ASP A 200 15.68 -16.23 -12.25
CA ASP A 200 16.64 -16.16 -11.14
C ASP A 200 16.45 -14.99 -10.15
N ASP A 201 15.86 -13.88 -10.58
CA ASP A 201 15.60 -12.69 -9.77
C ASP A 201 14.09 -12.46 -9.52
N ALA A 202 13.29 -13.51 -9.62
CA ALA A 202 11.90 -13.49 -9.20
C ALA A 202 11.78 -13.16 -7.69
N THR A 203 10.86 -12.25 -7.36
CA THR A 203 10.59 -11.79 -5.98
C THR A 203 9.33 -12.41 -5.39
N SER A 204 8.32 -12.66 -6.23
CA SER A 204 7.11 -13.41 -5.91
C SER A 204 6.86 -14.41 -7.03
N ILE A 205 6.82 -15.71 -6.71
CA ILE A 205 6.67 -16.78 -7.70
C ILE A 205 5.25 -17.34 -7.56
N GLY A 206 4.46 -17.19 -8.63
CA GLY A 206 3.17 -17.85 -8.78
C GLY A 206 3.26 -19.05 -9.73
N SER A 207 2.12 -19.68 -10.00
CA SER A 207 1.99 -20.89 -10.82
C SER A 207 2.31 -20.64 -12.30
N GLU A 208 1.75 -19.58 -12.89
CA GLU A 208 1.96 -19.24 -14.31
C GLU A 208 3.02 -18.16 -14.54
N PHE A 209 3.20 -17.27 -13.56
CA PHE A 209 4.02 -16.08 -13.69
C PHE A 209 4.80 -15.83 -12.39
N ALA A 210 5.83 -14.99 -12.46
CA ALA A 210 6.47 -14.38 -11.30
C ALA A 210 6.56 -12.85 -11.45
N LEU A 211 6.81 -12.14 -10.35
CA LEU A 211 7.17 -10.73 -10.35
C LEU A 211 8.68 -10.55 -10.22
N ALA A 212 9.22 -9.51 -10.83
CA ALA A 212 10.61 -9.07 -10.62
C ALA A 212 10.73 -7.55 -10.78
N ILE A 213 11.79 -6.97 -10.20
CA ILE A 213 12.13 -5.54 -10.38
C ILE A 213 13.38 -5.43 -11.24
N ARG A 214 13.20 -5.12 -12.54
CA ARG A 214 14.27 -5.10 -13.54
C ARG A 214 14.33 -3.79 -14.31
N ARG A 215 15.51 -3.50 -14.87
CA ARG A 215 15.62 -2.37 -15.80
C ARG A 215 14.97 -2.78 -17.11
N ILE A 216 13.90 -2.09 -17.50
CA ILE A 216 13.31 -2.31 -18.82
C ILE A 216 14.25 -1.68 -19.83
N SER A 217 14.98 -2.51 -20.58
CA SER A 217 15.56 -2.09 -21.85
C SER A 217 14.40 -1.80 -22.79
N SER A 218 14.35 -0.59 -23.34
CA SER A 218 13.31 -0.15 -24.28
C SER A 218 13.33 -1.00 -25.55
N ILE A 219 12.75 -2.21 -25.51
CA ILE A 219 12.50 -3.08 -26.65
C ILE A 219 11.21 -3.88 -26.39
N ASN A 220 10.21 -3.55 -27.22
CA ASN A 220 9.00 -4.28 -27.62
C ASN A 220 7.79 -4.34 -26.66
N GLU A 221 6.88 -3.39 -26.87
CA GLU A 221 5.45 -3.66 -27.03
C GLU A 221 5.25 -4.76 -28.09
N SER A 222 5.46 -6.03 -27.75
CA SER A 222 5.06 -7.18 -28.56
C SER A 222 5.16 -8.43 -27.71
N SER A 223 4.09 -8.75 -26.98
CA SER A 223 3.52 -10.10 -26.82
C SER A 223 2.45 -10.04 -25.74
N ILE A 224 1.23 -9.75 -26.22
CA ILE A 224 -0.08 -10.34 -25.86
C ILE A 224 -0.25 -10.82 -24.42
#